data_AF-A0A9W9RZG1-F1
#
_entry.id   AF-A0A9W9RZG1-F1
#
_cell.length_a   1.000
_cell.length_b   1.000
_cell.length_c   1.000
_cell.angle_alpha   90.00
_cell.angle_beta   90.00
_cell.angle_gamma   90.00
#
_symmetry.space_group_name_H-M   'P 1'
#
loop_
_entity.id
_entity.type
_entity.pdbx_description
1 polymer ?
#
loop_
_entity_poly.entity_id
_entity_poly.type
_entity_poly.pdbx_seq_one_letter_code
_entity_poly.pdbx_strand_id
1 'polypeptide(L)'
;MPISVESDEYELESALLLGWGRSGRSGIEWRTQTFALRWTRRKLSALLTRVLLFFARTVGVLFGLGFRRRASLYFRVILGGILVLICLTGIFWPSYTHPPPHYQTLRDRVQRSESYGRGNIQNEKIFIAAVLYDPEGVIANGKWGHALLQLIELLGEQNVFLSIYENNSGPDGDDALHAFANQVTCNKSIVSEPGLSLGALPRVTIPGGDKRIRRIDYLAEVRNRALQPLQNSDKTYNKVLYLNDVIFDPVEAVQLLFCTNADANGVAQYRAACAVDFSNAFKFYDTYATRDLEGYGIGLPFYPWFTTAGSAQSRQDVLEGRDSVRVRSCWGGMVAFDARYFQGRDSIEFRADSEMFWDASECCIIHADIQSAAPVTEESRNLGSYMNPFIRVAYDGRSHSWLWLTRRFEKLYSLPHNILNHLVGFPRYNPRRTETFGQMLMSPLWVPGDGEGDQGEVRTIEREAGNNGFCGRRGLEVLVEDRLPDQDGFEPIRVPTGLL
;
A
#
# COMPACT_ATOMS: atom_id res chain seq x y z
N MET A 1 8.57 24.35 -32.06
CA MET A 1 9.60 24.38 -31.01
C MET A 1 9.26 23.27 -30.03
N PRO A 2 10.12 22.27 -29.82
CA PRO A 2 9.80 21.12 -28.97
C PRO A 2 10.08 21.43 -27.49
N ILE A 3 9.17 20.97 -26.63
CA ILE A 3 9.49 20.56 -25.26
C ILE A 3 8.89 19.16 -25.14
N SER A 4 9.74 18.15 -25.23
CA SER A 4 9.42 16.79 -24.84
C SER A 4 9.26 16.74 -23.31
N VAL A 5 8.23 16.05 -22.83
CA VAL A 5 8.17 15.60 -21.43
C VAL A 5 8.67 14.17 -21.44
N GLU A 6 9.79 13.97 -20.75
CA GLU A 6 10.56 12.72 -20.75
C GLU A 6 10.08 11.78 -19.63
N SER A 7 10.30 10.49 -19.78
CA SER A 7 9.88 9.44 -18.84
C SER A 7 10.96 9.18 -17.78
N ASP A 8 10.70 9.55 -16.52
CA ASP A 8 11.63 9.31 -15.41
C ASP A 8 11.57 7.85 -14.90
N GLU A 9 12.35 6.98 -15.54
CA GLU A 9 12.75 5.66 -15.06
C GLU A 9 14.19 5.71 -14.54
N TYR A 10 14.45 5.29 -13.29
CA TYR A 10 15.82 5.10 -12.78
C TYR A 10 15.91 4.14 -11.59
N GLU A 11 16.51 2.97 -11.82
CA GLU A 11 17.21 2.20 -10.78
C GLU A 11 18.65 2.71 -10.57
N LEU A 12 19.28 2.36 -9.43
CA LEU A 12 20.73 2.46 -9.26
C LEU A 12 21.27 1.56 -8.13
N GLU A 13 22.37 0.87 -8.41
CA GLU A 13 22.88 -0.31 -7.67
C GLU A 13 24.22 -0.04 -6.93
N SER A 14 24.79 -1.08 -6.30
CA SER A 14 26.20 -1.21 -5.85
C SER A 14 26.72 -0.52 -4.56
N ALA A 15 26.68 -1.31 -3.47
CA ALA A 15 27.83 -1.93 -2.78
C ALA A 15 28.99 -1.16 -2.05
N LEU A 16 29.36 -1.75 -0.90
CA LEU A 16 30.69 -1.86 -0.24
C LEU A 16 31.41 -0.64 0.41
N LEU A 17 31.77 -0.79 1.70
CA LEU A 17 33.13 -1.20 2.11
C LEU A 17 33.25 -1.53 3.63
N LEU A 18 34.30 -2.28 4.01
CA LEU A 18 34.66 -2.71 5.38
C LEU A 18 36.15 -2.41 5.66
N GLY A 19 36.58 -2.29 6.93
CA GLY A 19 38.01 -2.32 7.28
C GLY A 19 38.40 -1.82 8.68
N TRP A 20 39.10 -2.65 9.47
CA TRP A 20 39.64 -2.34 10.81
C TRP A 20 41.00 -1.59 10.79
N GLY A 21 41.39 -0.99 11.93
CA GLY A 21 42.77 -0.58 12.26
C GLY A 21 42.98 -0.39 13.78
N ARG A 22 44.09 -0.89 14.35
CA ARG A 22 44.33 -1.01 15.82
C ARG A 22 45.44 -0.10 16.37
N SER A 23 45.42 0.07 17.71
CA SER A 23 46.53 0.43 18.64
C SER A 23 46.98 1.91 18.77
N GLY A 24 47.50 2.39 19.92
CA GLY A 24 47.45 1.82 21.28
C GLY A 24 48.52 2.33 22.29
N ARG A 25 48.16 2.42 23.59
CA ARG A 25 49.03 2.68 24.80
C ARG A 25 49.69 4.09 24.87
N SER A 26 50.22 4.62 25.99
CA SER A 26 50.43 4.15 27.41
C SER A 26 50.58 5.34 28.39
N GLY A 27 50.48 5.10 29.72
CA GLY A 27 50.80 6.06 30.82
C GLY A 27 49.54 6.64 31.51
N ILE A 28 49.26 6.49 32.82
CA ILE A 28 50.05 6.22 34.05
C ILE A 28 50.98 7.42 34.38
N GLU A 29 50.98 8.06 35.56
CA GLU A 29 50.70 7.54 36.92
C GLU A 29 49.90 8.47 37.88
N TRP A 30 49.50 7.87 39.02
CA TRP A 30 48.82 8.37 40.22
C TRP A 30 49.57 9.53 40.95
N ARG A 31 49.08 10.23 42.00
CA ARG A 31 48.39 9.75 43.25
C ARG A 31 47.88 10.94 44.12
N THR A 32 46.90 10.71 45.02
CA THR A 32 46.64 11.28 46.40
C THR A 32 47.07 12.72 46.77
N GLN A 33 46.45 13.56 47.64
CA GLN A 33 45.29 13.60 48.57
C GLN A 33 45.26 15.05 49.20
N THR A 34 44.40 15.58 50.09
CA THR A 34 43.12 15.23 50.78
C THR A 34 42.44 16.52 51.32
N PHE A 35 41.11 16.49 51.53
CA PHE A 35 40.34 17.18 52.61
C PHE A 35 40.08 18.71 52.64
N ALA A 36 39.16 19.06 53.56
CA ALA A 36 38.86 20.36 54.18
C ALA A 36 38.19 21.47 53.33
N LEU A 37 36.85 21.42 53.22
CA LEU A 37 36.04 22.64 53.04
C LEU A 37 35.94 23.40 54.38
N ARG A 38 36.29 24.69 54.41
CA ARG A 38 35.53 25.75 55.14
C ARG A 38 36.09 27.17 54.89
N TRP A 39 35.57 27.86 53.88
CA TRP A 39 35.17 29.28 53.99
C TRP A 39 34.30 29.69 52.79
N THR A 40 32.99 29.72 53.00
CA THR A 40 31.99 29.46 51.95
C THR A 40 31.34 30.69 51.32
N ARG A 41 31.82 31.92 51.59
CA ARG A 41 31.28 33.15 50.98
C ARG A 41 31.98 33.63 49.69
N ARG A 42 33.28 33.32 49.47
CA ARG A 42 33.96 33.66 48.20
C ARG A 42 33.68 32.66 47.06
N LYS A 43 33.22 31.43 47.36
CA LYS A 43 33.01 30.41 46.32
C LYS A 43 31.70 30.56 45.54
N LEU A 44 30.63 31.15 46.08
CA LEU A 44 29.38 31.29 45.33
C LEU A 44 29.49 32.33 44.21
N SER A 45 30.08 33.51 44.52
CA SER A 45 30.42 34.49 43.49
C SER A 45 31.45 33.94 42.51
N ALA A 46 32.54 33.32 42.97
CA ALA A 46 33.53 32.70 42.08
C ALA A 46 32.95 31.55 41.22
N LEU A 47 31.90 30.85 41.67
CA LEU A 47 31.19 29.86 40.85
C LEU A 47 30.29 30.54 39.82
N LEU A 48 29.50 31.55 40.19
CA LEU A 48 28.74 32.36 39.21
C LEU A 48 29.67 33.00 38.18
N THR A 49 30.77 33.62 38.61
CA THR A 49 31.78 34.20 37.71
C THR A 49 32.46 33.13 36.87
N ARG A 50 32.67 31.90 37.36
CA ARG A 50 33.18 30.78 36.54
C ARG A 50 32.14 30.24 35.55
N VAL A 51 30.86 30.21 35.90
CA VAL A 51 29.77 29.83 34.97
C VAL A 51 29.56 30.93 33.92
N LEU A 52 29.61 32.20 34.31
CA LEU A 52 29.58 33.36 33.41
C LEU A 52 30.84 33.44 32.54
N LEU A 53 32.03 33.13 33.05
CA LEU A 53 33.26 33.02 32.25
C LEU A 53 33.28 31.75 31.40
N PHE A 54 32.59 30.68 31.78
CA PHE A 54 32.42 29.49 30.95
C PHE A 54 31.45 29.82 29.80
N PHE A 55 30.28 30.40 30.08
CA PHE A 55 29.37 30.92 29.06
C PHE A 55 30.08 31.94 28.17
N ALA A 56 30.78 32.94 28.72
CA ALA A 56 31.52 33.94 27.95
C ALA A 56 32.75 33.37 27.23
N ARG A 57 33.28 32.19 27.61
CA ARG A 57 34.28 31.45 26.82
C ARG A 57 33.64 30.60 25.73
N THR A 58 32.50 29.96 25.96
CA THR A 58 31.77 29.19 24.94
C THR A 58 31.19 30.14 23.88
N VAL A 59 30.57 31.24 24.31
CA VAL A 59 30.19 32.38 23.47
C VAL A 59 31.44 33.03 22.87
N GLY A 60 32.51 33.28 23.64
CA GLY A 60 33.76 33.86 23.12
C GLY A 60 34.44 33.01 22.04
N VAL A 61 34.38 31.69 22.13
CA VAL A 61 34.81 30.75 21.07
C VAL A 61 33.85 30.83 19.88
N LEU A 62 32.53 30.81 20.11
CA LEU A 62 31.52 31.03 19.07
C LEU A 62 31.62 32.41 18.39
N PHE A 63 32.22 33.43 19.04
CA PHE A 63 32.44 34.78 18.50
C PHE A 63 33.87 35.03 17.98
N GLY A 64 34.86 34.25 18.39
CA GLY A 64 36.25 34.31 17.91
C GLY A 64 36.58 33.36 16.75
N LEU A 65 35.78 32.31 16.55
CA LEU A 65 35.90 31.44 15.36
C LEU A 65 35.46 32.19 14.09
N GLY A 66 36.20 32.02 12.99
CA GLY A 66 35.75 32.51 11.67
C GLY A 66 34.47 31.80 11.21
N PHE A 67 33.65 32.48 10.39
CA PHE A 67 32.30 32.03 9.97
C PHE A 67 32.23 30.54 9.57
N ARG A 68 33.13 30.07 8.70
CA ARG A 68 33.22 28.67 8.26
C ARG A 68 33.36 27.66 9.42
N ARG A 69 34.10 28.00 10.48
CA ARG A 69 34.26 27.13 11.67
C ARG A 69 33.02 27.13 12.56
N ARG A 70 32.28 28.25 12.66
CA ARG A 70 30.97 28.29 13.33
C ARG A 70 29.95 27.44 12.59
N ALA A 71 29.83 27.63 11.27
CA ALA A 71 28.92 26.87 10.42
C ALA A 71 29.19 25.35 10.51
N SER A 72 30.46 24.93 10.46
CA SER A 72 30.84 23.53 10.63
C SER A 72 30.50 22.97 12.02
N LEU A 73 30.64 23.77 13.09
CA LEU A 73 30.24 23.37 14.44
C LEU A 73 28.71 23.22 14.56
N TYR A 74 27.94 24.20 14.07
CA TYR A 74 26.47 24.12 14.05
C TYR A 74 25.99 22.91 13.23
N PHE A 75 26.54 22.69 12.04
CA PHE A 75 26.21 21.52 11.20
C PHE A 75 26.48 20.19 11.94
N ARG A 76 27.62 20.05 12.62
CA ARG A 76 27.95 18.85 13.41
C ARG A 76 26.99 18.66 14.60
N VAL A 77 26.60 19.73 15.28
CA VAL A 77 25.63 19.67 16.40
C VAL A 77 24.23 19.30 15.89
N ILE A 78 23.79 19.87 14.77
CA ILE A 78 22.51 19.54 14.13
C ILE A 78 22.50 18.08 13.67
N LEU A 79 23.54 17.62 12.97
CA LEU A 79 23.67 16.23 12.52
C LEU A 79 23.71 15.25 13.70
N GLY A 80 24.45 15.58 14.77
CA GLY A 80 24.46 14.79 16.00
C GLY A 80 23.08 14.72 16.67
N GLY A 81 22.35 15.84 16.71
CA GLY A 81 20.98 15.89 17.22
C GLY A 81 19.99 15.06 16.39
N ILE A 82 20.10 15.11 15.06
CA ILE A 82 19.31 14.30 14.12
C ILE A 82 19.60 12.81 14.33
N LEU A 83 20.87 12.41 14.43
CA LEU A 83 21.25 11.02 14.67
C LEU A 83 20.74 10.52 16.02
N VAL A 84 20.84 11.33 17.09
CA VAL A 84 20.26 11.00 18.40
C VAL A 84 18.73 10.85 18.31
N LEU A 85 18.04 11.74 17.60
CA LEU A 85 16.59 11.65 17.39
C LEU A 85 16.20 10.38 16.63
N ILE A 86 16.92 10.02 15.56
CA ILE A 86 16.73 8.78 14.80
C ILE A 86 16.88 7.55 15.71
N CYS A 87 17.97 7.48 16.49
CA CYS A 87 18.19 6.39 17.43
C CYS A 87 17.10 6.32 18.51
N LEU A 88 16.72 7.45 19.11
CA LEU A 88 15.69 7.48 20.15
C LEU A 88 14.32 7.07 19.61
N THR A 89 13.92 7.51 18.43
CA THR A 89 12.65 7.08 17.81
C THR A 89 12.66 5.59 17.48
N GLY A 90 13.72 5.08 16.85
CA GLY A 90 13.82 3.66 16.48
C GLY A 90 13.89 2.68 17.66
N ILE A 91 14.16 3.17 18.87
CA ILE A 91 14.19 2.42 20.14
C ILE A 91 12.90 2.60 20.94
N PHE A 92 12.47 3.84 21.19
CA PHE A 92 11.39 4.15 22.15
C PHE A 92 10.04 4.48 21.52
N TRP A 93 10.00 4.96 20.27
CA TRP A 93 8.77 5.35 19.57
C TRP A 93 8.65 4.79 18.14
N PRO A 94 8.93 3.49 17.91
CA PRO A 94 8.80 2.90 16.58
C PRO A 94 7.34 2.92 16.07
N SER A 95 7.18 2.74 14.76
CA SER A 95 5.89 2.63 14.09
C SER A 95 5.56 1.17 13.80
N TYR A 96 4.35 0.73 14.11
CA TYR A 96 3.83 -0.59 13.72
C TYR A 96 4.74 -1.80 14.05
N THR A 97 5.50 -1.73 15.15
CA THR A 97 6.31 -2.85 15.71
C THR A 97 5.74 -3.46 17.00
N HIS A 98 4.72 -2.83 17.59
CA HIS A 98 4.06 -3.30 18.81
C HIS A 98 2.61 -3.66 18.46
N PRO A 99 2.37 -4.85 17.89
CA PRO A 99 1.03 -5.25 17.48
C PRO A 99 0.12 -5.50 18.70
N PRO A 100 -1.20 -5.29 18.59
CA PRO A 100 -2.14 -5.52 19.68
C PRO A 100 -2.07 -6.95 20.26
N PRO A 101 -2.52 -7.18 21.51
CA PRO A 101 -2.33 -8.48 22.18
C PRO A 101 -2.89 -9.69 21.42
N HIS A 102 -4.03 -9.56 20.72
CA HIS A 102 -4.62 -10.67 19.96
C HIS A 102 -3.79 -11.11 18.76
N TYR A 103 -3.09 -10.18 18.09
CA TYR A 103 -2.10 -10.51 17.05
C TYR A 103 -0.98 -11.39 17.62
N GLN A 104 -0.51 -11.08 18.83
CA GLN A 104 0.54 -11.84 19.50
C GLN A 104 0.02 -13.22 19.92
N THR A 105 -1.18 -13.31 20.51
CA THR A 105 -1.85 -14.58 20.85
C THR A 105 -2.01 -15.50 19.64
N LEU A 106 -2.38 -14.96 18.47
CA LEU A 106 -2.49 -15.73 17.22
C LEU A 106 -1.11 -16.24 16.76
N ARG A 107 -0.08 -15.40 16.75
CA ARG A 107 1.28 -15.79 16.35
C ARG A 107 1.89 -16.83 17.30
N ASP A 108 1.70 -16.65 18.60
CA ASP A 108 2.05 -17.61 19.66
C ASP A 108 1.38 -18.98 19.42
N ARG A 109 0.08 -18.98 19.11
CA ARG A 109 -0.70 -20.20 18.83
C ARG A 109 -0.20 -20.91 17.56
N VAL A 110 0.11 -20.15 16.52
CA VAL A 110 0.66 -20.69 15.26
C VAL A 110 2.07 -21.29 15.46
N GLN A 111 2.87 -20.74 16.37
CA GLN A 111 4.22 -21.24 16.69
C GLN A 111 4.26 -22.41 17.69
N ARG A 112 3.22 -22.59 18.52
CA ARG A 112 3.14 -23.63 19.56
C ARG A 112 2.39 -24.90 19.14
N SER A 113 1.90 -24.97 17.91
CA SER A 113 1.18 -26.13 17.39
C SER A 113 1.64 -26.46 15.97
N GLU A 114 1.67 -27.75 15.65
CA GLU A 114 1.88 -28.27 14.28
C GLU A 114 0.55 -28.70 13.64
N SER A 115 -0.60 -28.47 14.29
CA SER A 115 -1.91 -28.83 13.74
C SER A 115 -2.27 -27.96 12.52
N TYR A 116 -2.77 -28.60 11.46
CA TYR A 116 -3.49 -27.93 10.37
C TYR A 116 -4.62 -27.05 10.90
N GLY A 117 -4.90 -25.92 10.25
CA GLY A 117 -5.95 -24.98 10.66
C GLY A 117 -5.67 -24.20 11.95
N ARG A 118 -4.44 -24.27 12.50
CA ARG A 118 -4.10 -23.60 13.77
C ARG A 118 -4.32 -22.09 13.79
N GLY A 119 -4.27 -21.42 12.65
CA GLY A 119 -4.58 -19.99 12.51
C GLY A 119 -6.08 -19.68 12.42
N ASN A 120 -6.87 -20.57 11.84
CA ASN A 120 -8.32 -20.40 11.62
C ASN A 120 -9.14 -20.99 12.77
N ILE A 121 -9.16 -20.28 13.90
CA ILE A 121 -9.76 -20.76 15.17
C ILE A 121 -11.24 -21.11 15.01
N GLN A 122 -11.97 -20.36 14.17
CA GLN A 122 -13.42 -20.50 13.99
C GLN A 122 -13.81 -21.46 12.85
N ASN A 123 -12.84 -22.01 12.11
CA ASN A 123 -13.05 -22.80 10.88
C ASN A 123 -13.87 -22.07 9.79
N GLU A 124 -13.68 -20.74 9.70
CA GLU A 124 -14.26 -19.91 8.64
C GLU A 124 -13.83 -20.43 7.26
N LYS A 125 -14.75 -20.45 6.31
CA LYS A 125 -14.48 -20.85 4.92
C LYS A 125 -13.88 -19.69 4.16
N ILE A 126 -12.68 -19.88 3.61
CA ILE A 126 -11.89 -18.84 2.94
C ILE A 126 -11.76 -19.18 1.46
N PHE A 127 -12.18 -18.27 0.59
CA PHE A 127 -11.90 -18.34 -0.85
C PHE A 127 -10.67 -17.47 -1.11
N ILE A 128 -9.56 -18.08 -1.53
CA ILE A 128 -8.35 -17.34 -1.92
C ILE A 128 -8.41 -17.14 -3.44
N ALA A 129 -8.22 -15.91 -3.90
CA ALA A 129 -8.20 -15.54 -5.31
C ALA A 129 -6.87 -14.87 -5.67
N ALA A 130 -6.29 -15.22 -6.81
CA ALA A 130 -5.13 -14.54 -7.37
C ALA A 130 -5.24 -14.43 -8.90
N VAL A 131 -4.67 -13.34 -9.45
CA VAL A 131 -4.38 -13.19 -10.88
C VAL A 131 -2.88 -13.11 -11.04
N LEU A 132 -2.31 -13.94 -11.92
CA LEU A 132 -0.87 -14.02 -12.15
C LEU A 132 -0.50 -13.73 -13.61
N TYR A 133 0.76 -13.33 -13.77
CA TYR A 133 1.51 -13.28 -15.02
C TYR A 133 2.97 -13.58 -14.63
N ASP A 134 3.42 -14.81 -14.86
CA ASP A 134 4.67 -15.36 -14.32
C ASP A 134 5.50 -16.03 -15.43
N PRO A 135 5.96 -15.28 -16.45
CA PRO A 135 6.59 -15.85 -17.65
C PRO A 135 7.92 -16.58 -17.40
N GLU A 136 8.55 -16.37 -16.24
CA GLU A 136 9.75 -17.10 -15.80
C GLU A 136 9.44 -18.18 -14.74
N GLY A 137 8.17 -18.35 -14.34
CA GLY A 137 7.76 -19.30 -13.30
C GLY A 137 8.30 -18.98 -11.89
N VAL A 138 8.72 -17.74 -11.64
CA VAL A 138 9.43 -17.28 -10.43
C VAL A 138 8.51 -16.90 -9.28
N ILE A 139 7.24 -16.63 -9.53
CA ILE A 139 6.22 -16.37 -8.52
C ILE A 139 5.68 -17.72 -8.00
N ALA A 140 5.24 -18.60 -8.90
CA ALA A 140 4.65 -19.90 -8.59
C ALA A 140 5.64 -20.87 -7.93
N ASN A 141 6.86 -21.01 -8.46
CA ASN A 141 7.93 -21.80 -7.82
C ASN A 141 8.60 -21.05 -6.65
N GLY A 142 8.43 -19.72 -6.57
CA GLY A 142 9.18 -18.87 -5.65
C GLY A 142 8.54 -18.70 -4.27
N LYS A 143 8.88 -17.58 -3.63
CA LYS A 143 8.47 -17.25 -2.26
C LYS A 143 6.95 -17.10 -2.13
N TRP A 144 6.27 -16.64 -3.17
CA TRP A 144 4.82 -16.47 -3.19
C TRP A 144 4.12 -17.82 -3.09
N GLY A 145 4.44 -18.78 -3.96
CA GLY A 145 3.87 -20.13 -3.89
C GLY A 145 4.15 -20.84 -2.57
N HIS A 146 5.39 -20.77 -2.07
CA HIS A 146 5.76 -21.33 -0.76
C HIS A 146 5.00 -20.68 0.41
N ALA A 147 4.73 -19.37 0.36
CA ALA A 147 3.95 -18.67 1.38
C ALA A 147 2.46 -19.03 1.30
N LEU A 148 1.92 -19.20 0.09
CA LEU A 148 0.52 -19.59 -0.13
C LEU A 148 0.24 -21.03 0.35
N LEU A 149 1.15 -21.98 0.11
CA LEU A 149 1.03 -23.35 0.64
C LEU A 149 1.01 -23.35 2.19
N GLN A 150 1.90 -22.58 2.82
CA GLN A 150 1.88 -22.41 4.28
C GLN A 150 0.59 -21.72 4.77
N LEU A 151 0.07 -20.74 4.05
CA LEU A 151 -1.20 -20.08 4.39
C LEU A 151 -2.37 -21.07 4.35
N ILE A 152 -2.44 -21.95 3.35
CA ILE A 152 -3.44 -23.01 3.25
C ILE A 152 -3.35 -23.97 4.45
N GLU A 153 -2.14 -24.37 4.85
CA GLU A 153 -1.90 -25.20 6.04
C GLU A 153 -2.38 -24.51 7.34
N LEU A 154 -2.08 -23.22 7.51
CA LEU A 154 -2.49 -22.41 8.66
C LEU A 154 -4.01 -22.20 8.74
N LEU A 155 -4.69 -22.06 7.60
CA LEU A 155 -6.14 -21.90 7.50
C LEU A 155 -6.91 -23.24 7.58
N GLY A 156 -6.24 -24.34 7.28
CA GLY A 156 -6.79 -25.69 7.23
C GLY A 156 -7.35 -25.99 5.84
N GLU A 157 -6.84 -27.04 5.20
CA GLU A 157 -7.12 -27.41 3.81
C GLU A 157 -8.62 -27.62 3.55
N GLN A 158 -9.34 -28.17 4.53
CA GLN A 158 -10.79 -28.37 4.53
C GLN A 158 -11.62 -27.09 4.62
N ASN A 159 -10.98 -25.96 4.93
CA ASN A 159 -11.58 -24.63 5.06
C ASN A 159 -11.26 -23.71 3.87
N VAL A 160 -10.35 -24.10 2.98
CA VAL A 160 -9.89 -23.26 1.87
C VAL A 160 -10.41 -23.77 0.51
N PHE A 161 -10.76 -22.81 -0.35
CA PHE A 161 -10.76 -23.00 -1.80
C PHE A 161 -9.73 -22.02 -2.40
N LEU A 162 -8.86 -22.49 -3.30
CA LEU A 162 -7.89 -21.65 -4.00
C LEU A 162 -8.30 -21.47 -5.47
N SER A 163 -8.38 -20.23 -5.92
CA SER A 163 -8.62 -19.86 -7.31
C SER A 163 -7.43 -19.05 -7.85
N ILE A 164 -6.74 -19.57 -8.86
CA ILE A 164 -5.70 -18.84 -9.59
C ILE A 164 -6.11 -18.78 -11.06
N TYR A 165 -6.17 -17.56 -11.58
CA TYR A 165 -6.28 -17.29 -13.01
C TYR A 165 -4.96 -16.69 -13.51
N GLU A 166 -4.37 -17.30 -14.51
CA GLU A 166 -3.14 -16.86 -15.13
C GLU A 166 -3.37 -16.65 -16.63
N ASN A 167 -2.81 -15.58 -17.20
CA ASN A 167 -3.05 -15.23 -18.59
C ASN A 167 -1.73 -14.98 -19.33
N ASN A 168 -1.45 -15.84 -20.30
CA ASN A 168 -0.38 -15.66 -21.28
C ASN A 168 1.05 -15.57 -20.71
N SER A 169 1.35 -16.28 -19.62
CA SER A 169 2.75 -16.45 -19.14
C SER A 169 3.61 -17.23 -20.14
N GLY A 170 3.03 -18.21 -20.83
CA GLY A 170 3.74 -19.10 -21.74
C GLY A 170 4.40 -20.29 -21.02
N PRO A 171 5.17 -21.12 -21.73
CA PRO A 171 5.48 -22.49 -21.31
C PRO A 171 6.16 -22.63 -19.94
N ASP A 172 7.14 -21.79 -19.62
CA ASP A 172 7.88 -21.88 -18.36
C ASP A 172 7.00 -21.48 -17.15
N GLY A 173 6.06 -20.54 -17.36
CA GLY A 173 5.02 -20.19 -16.40
C GLY A 173 3.93 -21.26 -16.29
N ASP A 174 3.48 -21.83 -17.41
CA ASP A 174 2.51 -22.93 -17.43
C ASP A 174 3.03 -24.16 -16.66
N ASP A 175 4.27 -24.58 -16.90
CA ASP A 175 4.94 -25.68 -16.19
C ASP A 175 5.14 -25.35 -14.70
N ALA A 176 5.48 -24.10 -14.35
CA ALA A 176 5.58 -23.64 -12.97
C ALA A 176 4.24 -23.67 -12.23
N LEU A 177 3.18 -23.19 -12.88
CA LEU A 177 1.82 -23.19 -12.34
C LEU A 177 1.30 -24.63 -12.19
N HIS A 178 1.62 -25.54 -13.11
CA HIS A 178 1.35 -26.97 -12.96
C HIS A 178 2.15 -27.62 -11.82
N ALA A 179 3.44 -27.30 -11.67
CA ALA A 179 4.28 -27.79 -10.57
C ALA A 179 3.80 -27.28 -9.20
N PHE A 180 3.36 -26.03 -9.12
CA PHE A 180 2.69 -25.47 -7.95
C PHE A 180 1.33 -26.15 -7.69
N ALA A 181 0.49 -26.30 -8.72
CA ALA A 181 -0.83 -26.91 -8.60
C ALA A 181 -0.77 -28.35 -8.06
N ASN A 182 0.28 -29.11 -8.39
CA ASN A 182 0.50 -30.46 -7.85
C ASN A 182 0.80 -30.48 -6.34
N GLN A 183 1.26 -29.38 -5.75
CA GLN A 183 1.54 -29.25 -4.31
C GLN A 183 0.33 -28.75 -3.49
N VAL A 184 -0.65 -28.09 -4.14
CA VAL A 184 -1.84 -27.57 -3.45
C VAL A 184 -2.76 -28.72 -2.99
N THR A 185 -2.95 -28.83 -1.68
CA THR A 185 -3.76 -29.89 -1.04
C THR A 185 -5.24 -29.56 -0.87
N CYS A 186 -5.62 -28.28 -0.83
CA CYS A 186 -7.02 -27.86 -0.69
C CYS A 186 -7.82 -28.00 -2.01
N ASN A 187 -9.14 -27.76 -1.94
CA ASN A 187 -9.95 -27.60 -3.15
C ASN A 187 -9.43 -26.43 -3.98
N LYS A 188 -9.40 -26.58 -5.30
CA LYS A 188 -8.79 -25.57 -6.18
C LYS A 188 -9.39 -25.49 -7.58
N SER A 189 -9.29 -24.31 -8.17
CA SER A 189 -9.35 -24.06 -9.61
C SER A 189 -8.08 -23.30 -9.96
N ILE A 190 -7.25 -23.85 -10.84
CA ILE A 190 -6.00 -23.23 -11.28
C ILE A 190 -6.01 -23.34 -12.81
N VAL A 191 -6.02 -22.20 -13.48
CA VAL A 191 -6.23 -22.08 -14.92
C VAL A 191 -5.18 -21.12 -15.48
N SER A 192 -4.34 -21.61 -16.39
CA SER A 192 -3.65 -20.75 -17.36
C SER A 192 -4.48 -20.68 -18.63
N GLU A 193 -4.66 -19.47 -19.16
CA GLU A 193 -5.29 -19.22 -20.46
C GLU A 193 -4.20 -18.71 -21.44
N PRO A 194 -3.94 -19.42 -22.56
CA PRO A 194 -2.95 -19.03 -23.56
C PRO A 194 -3.49 -17.90 -24.44
N GLY A 195 -3.56 -16.70 -23.85
CA GLY A 195 -4.14 -15.51 -24.45
C GLY A 195 -5.65 -15.42 -24.21
N LEU A 196 -6.04 -14.61 -23.21
CA LEU A 196 -7.41 -14.18 -22.94
C LEU A 196 -8.14 -13.86 -24.25
N SER A 197 -9.32 -14.45 -24.46
CA SER A 197 -10.12 -14.17 -25.66
C SER A 197 -10.68 -12.73 -25.66
N LEU A 198 -9.86 -11.79 -26.14
CA LEU A 198 -10.14 -10.35 -26.21
C LEU A 198 -11.38 -9.99 -27.03
N GLY A 199 -11.96 -10.92 -27.79
CA GLY A 199 -13.18 -10.71 -28.59
C GLY A 199 -14.44 -10.46 -27.75
N ALA A 200 -14.47 -10.89 -26.49
CA ALA A 200 -15.59 -10.65 -25.57
C ALA A 200 -15.52 -9.30 -24.83
N LEU A 201 -14.34 -8.66 -24.80
CA LEU A 201 -14.14 -7.41 -24.06
C LEU A 201 -14.73 -6.20 -24.80
N PRO A 202 -15.32 -5.22 -24.07
CA PRO A 202 -15.81 -4.00 -24.67
C PRO A 202 -14.65 -3.20 -25.29
N ARG A 203 -14.86 -2.71 -26.51
CA ARG A 203 -13.94 -1.80 -27.20
C ARG A 203 -14.57 -0.42 -27.35
N VAL A 204 -13.80 0.61 -27.05
CA VAL A 204 -14.16 2.02 -27.19
C VAL A 204 -13.45 2.65 -28.40
N THR A 205 -14.11 3.57 -29.08
CA THR A 205 -13.53 4.35 -30.19
C THR A 205 -12.69 5.50 -29.62
N ILE A 206 -11.36 5.40 -29.70
CA ILE A 206 -10.45 6.45 -29.22
C ILE A 206 -10.38 7.64 -30.19
N PRO A 207 -9.95 8.85 -29.74
CA PRO A 207 -9.69 9.96 -30.64
C PRO A 207 -8.70 9.55 -31.73
N GLY A 208 -9.15 9.58 -32.99
CA GLY A 208 -8.45 8.99 -34.15
C GLY A 208 -9.26 7.93 -34.88
N GLY A 209 -10.23 7.28 -34.20
CA GLY A 209 -11.17 6.33 -34.79
C GLY A 209 -10.91 4.85 -34.46
N ASP A 210 -9.74 4.52 -33.91
CA ASP A 210 -9.38 3.14 -33.56
C ASP A 210 -10.26 2.57 -32.44
N LYS A 211 -10.56 1.28 -32.50
CA LYS A 211 -11.34 0.56 -31.47
C LYS A 211 -10.40 -0.21 -30.56
N ARG A 212 -10.31 0.19 -29.28
CA ARG A 212 -9.34 -0.33 -28.31
C ARG A 212 -10.03 -0.78 -27.02
N ILE A 213 -9.47 -1.77 -26.34
CA ILE A 213 -9.90 -2.21 -25.00
C ILE A 213 -9.29 -1.26 -23.96
N ARG A 214 -10.07 -0.75 -22.99
CA ARG A 214 -9.53 0.07 -21.90
C ARG A 214 -8.83 -0.81 -20.87
N ARG A 215 -7.73 -0.32 -20.30
CA ARG A 215 -6.95 -1.00 -19.25
C ARG A 215 -7.83 -1.55 -18.12
N ILE A 216 -8.78 -0.74 -17.63
CA ILE A 216 -9.63 -1.11 -16.49
C ILE A 216 -10.67 -2.18 -16.86
N ASP A 217 -11.18 -2.21 -18.10
CA ASP A 217 -12.11 -3.28 -18.54
C ASP A 217 -11.39 -4.64 -18.56
N TYR A 218 -10.15 -4.67 -19.08
CA TYR A 218 -9.28 -5.84 -19.07
C TYR A 218 -8.92 -6.29 -17.64
N LEU A 219 -8.51 -5.36 -16.77
CA LEU A 219 -8.16 -5.68 -15.38
C LEU A 219 -9.37 -6.17 -14.57
N ALA A 220 -10.56 -5.65 -14.82
CA ALA A 220 -11.79 -6.13 -14.22
C ALA A 220 -12.12 -7.58 -14.65
N GLU A 221 -12.06 -7.88 -15.94
CA GLU A 221 -12.32 -9.22 -16.49
C GLU A 221 -11.39 -10.29 -15.91
N VAL A 222 -10.07 -10.07 -15.92
CA VAL A 222 -9.13 -11.08 -15.38
C VAL A 222 -9.35 -11.29 -13.87
N ARG A 223 -9.76 -10.25 -13.13
CA ARG A 223 -10.11 -10.39 -11.72
C ARG A 223 -11.41 -11.14 -11.48
N ASN A 224 -12.41 -10.96 -12.35
CA ASN A 224 -13.67 -11.69 -12.33
C ASN A 224 -13.46 -13.17 -12.68
N ARG A 225 -12.56 -13.51 -13.60
CA ARG A 225 -12.17 -14.91 -13.89
C ARG A 225 -11.61 -15.62 -12.67
N ALA A 226 -10.73 -14.97 -11.89
CA ALA A 226 -10.26 -15.53 -10.63
C ALA A 226 -11.37 -15.68 -9.55
N LEU A 227 -12.49 -14.94 -9.65
CA LEU A 227 -13.66 -15.09 -8.78
C LEU A 227 -14.76 -16.00 -9.36
N GLN A 228 -14.70 -16.40 -10.62
CA GLN A 228 -15.75 -17.19 -11.27
C GLN A 228 -16.05 -18.53 -10.54
N PRO A 229 -15.07 -19.25 -9.95
CA PRO A 229 -15.35 -20.45 -9.14
C PRO A 229 -16.09 -20.19 -7.82
N LEU A 230 -16.17 -18.93 -7.36
CA LEU A 230 -16.99 -18.52 -6.21
C LEU A 230 -18.47 -18.38 -6.60
N GLN A 231 -18.77 -17.75 -7.74
CA GLN A 231 -20.15 -17.60 -8.25
C GLN A 231 -20.76 -18.97 -8.57
N ASN A 232 -19.95 -19.90 -9.08
CA ASN A 232 -20.36 -21.26 -9.43
C ASN A 232 -20.32 -22.26 -8.25
N SER A 233 -20.22 -21.79 -6.99
CA SER A 233 -20.07 -22.66 -5.80
C SER A 233 -21.36 -22.87 -5.03
N ASP A 234 -21.76 -24.13 -4.81
CA ASP A 234 -22.81 -24.50 -3.85
C ASP A 234 -22.40 -24.26 -2.37
N LYS A 235 -21.14 -23.84 -2.13
CA LYS A 235 -20.56 -23.61 -0.80
C LYS A 235 -20.57 -22.13 -0.47
N THR A 236 -21.10 -21.76 0.69
CA THR A 236 -20.94 -20.41 1.24
C THR A 236 -19.57 -20.22 1.90
N TYR A 237 -18.90 -19.13 1.57
CA TYR A 237 -17.64 -18.68 2.17
C TYR A 237 -17.87 -17.51 3.12
N ASN A 238 -17.00 -17.36 4.12
CA ASN A 238 -17.01 -16.27 5.10
C ASN A 238 -16.16 -15.09 4.63
N LYS A 239 -14.96 -15.35 4.10
CA LYS A 239 -14.02 -14.33 3.62
C LYS A 239 -13.52 -14.67 2.21
N VAL A 240 -13.31 -13.64 1.40
CA VAL A 240 -12.49 -13.72 0.18
C VAL A 240 -11.14 -13.10 0.51
N LEU A 241 -10.03 -13.78 0.22
CA LEU A 241 -8.68 -13.22 0.29
C LEU A 241 -8.15 -13.05 -1.12
N TYR A 242 -8.00 -11.81 -1.57
CA TYR A 242 -7.38 -11.51 -2.87
C TYR A 242 -5.88 -11.26 -2.69
N LEU A 243 -5.07 -11.90 -3.51
CA LEU A 243 -3.62 -11.79 -3.55
C LEU A 243 -3.15 -11.29 -4.92
N ASN A 244 -2.28 -10.28 -4.91
CA ASN A 244 -1.35 -10.00 -6.01
C ASN A 244 -0.10 -10.90 -5.86
N ASP A 245 0.84 -10.74 -6.80
CA ASP A 245 2.22 -11.26 -6.90
C ASP A 245 3.19 -10.86 -5.77
N VAL A 246 2.68 -10.34 -4.64
CA VAL A 246 3.49 -9.78 -3.54
C VAL A 246 4.07 -10.83 -2.59
N ILE A 247 5.24 -10.56 -2.03
CA ILE A 247 5.83 -11.37 -0.96
C ILE A 247 5.22 -10.96 0.39
N PHE A 248 4.76 -11.95 1.16
CA PHE A 248 4.09 -11.79 2.46
C PHE A 248 4.54 -12.84 3.51
N ASP A 249 4.32 -12.56 4.79
CA ASP A 249 4.36 -13.56 5.88
C ASP A 249 2.99 -14.24 5.99
N PRO A 250 2.88 -15.59 5.87
CA PRO A 250 1.62 -16.31 6.01
C PRO A 250 0.89 -16.03 7.33
N VAL A 251 1.61 -15.76 8.41
CA VAL A 251 1.02 -15.39 9.71
C VAL A 251 0.45 -13.97 9.66
N GLU A 252 1.06 -13.05 8.92
CA GLU A 252 0.51 -11.70 8.69
C GLU A 252 -0.77 -11.78 7.82
N ALA A 253 -0.86 -12.70 6.85
CA ALA A 253 -2.10 -12.93 6.09
C ALA A 253 -3.26 -13.47 6.97
N VAL A 254 -2.98 -14.42 7.88
CA VAL A 254 -3.98 -14.89 8.87
C VAL A 254 -4.37 -13.77 9.86
N GLN A 255 -3.41 -12.92 10.25
CA GLN A 255 -3.67 -11.73 11.08
C GLN A 255 -4.53 -10.67 10.34
N LEU A 256 -4.39 -10.52 9.01
CA LEU A 256 -5.27 -9.64 8.23
C LEU A 256 -6.72 -10.12 8.28
N LEU A 257 -6.94 -11.43 8.06
CA LEU A 257 -8.25 -12.09 8.06
C LEU A 257 -8.97 -12.05 9.41
N PHE A 258 -8.25 -12.32 10.51
CA PHE A 258 -8.87 -12.62 11.81
C PHE A 258 -8.48 -11.67 12.96
N CYS A 259 -7.71 -10.61 12.72
CA CYS A 259 -7.34 -9.65 13.78
C CYS A 259 -7.65 -8.17 13.46
N THR A 260 -7.83 -7.81 12.18
CA THR A 260 -8.09 -6.41 11.77
C THR A 260 -9.44 -5.91 12.29
N ASN A 261 -9.44 -4.79 13.02
CA ASN A 261 -10.64 -4.19 13.61
C ASN A 261 -11.46 -5.22 14.43
N ALA A 262 -10.78 -5.97 15.29
CA ALA A 262 -11.42 -6.98 16.13
C ALA A 262 -12.33 -6.37 17.20
N ASP A 263 -13.52 -6.95 17.38
CA ASP A 263 -14.45 -6.56 18.43
C ASP A 263 -14.05 -7.07 19.83
N ALA A 264 -14.91 -6.80 20.83
CA ALA A 264 -14.69 -7.21 22.22
C ALA A 264 -14.65 -8.75 22.43
N ASN A 265 -15.11 -9.55 21.46
CA ASN A 265 -15.02 -11.01 21.47
C ASN A 265 -13.80 -11.52 20.67
N GLY A 266 -13.07 -10.63 19.98
CA GLY A 266 -11.94 -10.97 19.11
C GLY A 266 -12.33 -11.32 17.67
N VAL A 267 -13.56 -11.01 17.22
CA VAL A 267 -14.00 -11.27 15.84
C VAL A 267 -13.67 -10.06 14.96
N ALA A 268 -13.05 -10.28 13.79
CA ALA A 268 -12.61 -9.21 12.90
C ALA A 268 -13.76 -8.58 12.09
N GLN A 269 -14.09 -7.32 12.40
CA GLN A 269 -15.26 -6.60 11.89
C GLN A 269 -14.91 -5.64 10.74
N TYR A 270 -15.04 -6.10 9.49
CA TYR A 270 -14.77 -5.27 8.30
C TYR A 270 -15.63 -5.68 7.10
N ARG A 271 -15.83 -4.76 6.14
CA ARG A 271 -16.24 -5.10 4.77
C ARG A 271 -15.04 -5.47 3.91
N ALA A 272 -13.94 -4.73 4.10
CA ALA A 272 -12.63 -4.98 3.50
C ALA A 272 -11.50 -4.63 4.48
N ALA A 273 -10.42 -5.41 4.47
CA ALA A 273 -9.20 -5.21 5.24
C ALA A 273 -7.99 -5.43 4.32
N CYS A 274 -7.23 -4.36 4.03
CA CYS A 274 -6.06 -4.40 3.14
C CYS A 274 -4.74 -4.39 3.93
N ALA A 275 -3.72 -5.07 3.42
CA ALA A 275 -2.34 -4.86 3.81
C ALA A 275 -1.81 -3.50 3.33
N VAL A 276 -0.51 -3.23 3.56
CA VAL A 276 0.20 -2.10 2.96
C VAL A 276 1.34 -2.63 2.10
N ASP A 277 1.33 -2.31 0.81
CA ASP A 277 2.31 -2.78 -0.17
C ASP A 277 3.45 -1.79 -0.41
N PHE A 278 4.60 -2.32 -0.80
CA PHE A 278 5.83 -1.54 -0.94
C PHE A 278 6.56 -1.89 -2.24
N SER A 279 6.82 -0.86 -3.04
CA SER A 279 7.67 -0.93 -4.25
C SER A 279 9.14 -0.73 -3.93
N ASN A 280 9.44 -0.10 -2.79
CA ASN A 280 10.70 -0.30 -2.08
C ASN A 280 10.45 -0.17 -0.57
N ALA A 281 11.44 -0.49 0.26
CA ALA A 281 11.31 -0.55 1.72
C ALA A 281 10.80 0.73 2.44
N PHE A 282 10.64 1.87 1.76
CA PHE A 282 9.97 3.07 2.29
C PHE A 282 8.84 3.63 1.39
N LYS A 283 8.75 3.21 0.13
CA LYS A 283 7.80 3.71 -0.88
C LYS A 283 6.57 2.79 -0.99
N PHE A 284 5.46 3.26 -0.46
CA PHE A 284 4.13 2.66 -0.62
C PHE A 284 3.74 2.58 -2.11
N TYR A 285 3.12 1.48 -2.55
CA TYR A 285 2.87 1.23 -3.96
C TYR A 285 1.44 1.58 -4.42
N ASP A 286 0.41 1.13 -3.72
CA ASP A 286 -1.00 1.35 -4.09
C ASP A 286 -1.48 2.80 -3.86
N THR A 287 -0.90 3.73 -4.60
CA THR A 287 -1.35 5.13 -4.65
C THR A 287 -2.63 5.28 -5.49
N TYR A 288 -2.97 4.27 -6.29
CA TYR A 288 -4.01 4.36 -7.32
C TYR A 288 -5.39 3.91 -6.82
N ALA A 289 -5.50 2.76 -6.15
CA ALA A 289 -6.77 2.31 -5.58
C ALA A 289 -7.03 2.87 -4.17
N THR A 290 -5.98 3.13 -3.37
CA THR A 290 -6.16 3.66 -2.01
C THR A 290 -6.68 5.09 -1.98
N ARG A 291 -7.74 5.32 -1.20
CA ARG A 291 -8.37 6.63 -0.94
C ARG A 291 -8.67 6.79 0.54
N ASP A 292 -8.44 7.97 1.08
CA ASP A 292 -8.73 8.27 2.49
C ASP A 292 -10.24 8.19 2.80
N LEU A 293 -10.63 8.32 4.07
CA LEU A 293 -12.03 8.18 4.50
C LEU A 293 -12.99 9.18 3.81
N GLU A 294 -12.50 10.32 3.34
CA GLU A 294 -13.28 11.33 2.60
C GLU A 294 -13.11 11.20 1.07
N GLY A 295 -12.44 10.15 0.59
CA GLY A 295 -12.18 9.90 -0.81
C GLY A 295 -11.05 10.74 -1.43
N TYR A 296 -10.22 11.43 -0.64
CA TYR A 296 -9.03 12.07 -1.20
C TYR A 296 -8.00 11.01 -1.62
N GLY A 297 -7.25 11.31 -2.68
CA GLY A 297 -6.00 10.59 -2.98
C GLY A 297 -4.98 10.77 -1.85
N ILE A 298 -4.03 9.85 -1.75
CA ILE A 298 -2.91 9.97 -0.81
C ILE A 298 -2.02 11.18 -1.13
N GLY A 299 -1.08 11.48 -0.22
CA GLY A 299 0.02 12.41 -0.48
C GLY A 299 1.22 11.71 -1.11
N LEU A 300 2.42 12.21 -0.78
CA LEU A 300 3.67 11.55 -1.14
C LEU A 300 3.71 10.10 -0.58
N PRO A 301 4.27 9.13 -1.34
CA PRO A 301 4.13 7.69 -1.07
C PRO A 301 5.04 7.16 0.05
N PHE A 302 5.20 7.91 1.14
CA PHE A 302 5.90 7.49 2.35
C PHE A 302 5.11 7.91 3.60
N TYR A 303 5.40 7.30 4.75
CA TYR A 303 4.64 7.47 5.98
C TYR A 303 4.42 8.96 6.37
N PRO A 304 3.22 9.38 6.81
CA PRO A 304 2.00 8.59 7.06
C PRO A 304 1.09 8.37 5.84
N TRP A 305 1.59 8.55 4.61
CA TRP A 305 0.89 8.39 3.32
C TRP A 305 -0.26 9.37 3.08
N PHE A 306 -1.25 9.45 3.96
CA PHE A 306 -2.38 10.37 3.88
C PHE A 306 -1.99 11.83 4.18
N THR A 307 -2.73 12.77 3.60
CA THR A 307 -2.52 14.21 3.74
C THR A 307 -3.29 14.81 4.93
N THR A 308 -3.21 16.12 5.14
CA THR A 308 -4.05 16.86 6.10
C THR A 308 -5.26 17.52 5.43
N ALA A 309 -5.76 16.98 4.32
CA ALA A 309 -7.01 17.44 3.72
C ALA A 309 -8.24 16.96 4.52
N GLY A 310 -9.35 17.70 4.40
CA GLY A 310 -10.58 17.40 5.14
C GLY A 310 -10.39 17.39 6.65
N SER A 311 -10.95 16.37 7.30
CA SER A 311 -10.71 16.02 8.72
C SER A 311 -9.36 15.36 8.97
N ALA A 312 -8.66 14.91 7.92
CA ALA A 312 -7.43 14.11 7.97
C ALA A 312 -7.52 12.81 8.80
N GLN A 313 -8.71 12.24 8.94
CA GLN A 313 -8.95 11.15 9.91
C GLN A 313 -8.13 9.88 9.64
N SER A 314 -7.96 9.47 8.37
CA SER A 314 -7.06 8.35 8.01
C SER A 314 -5.60 8.61 8.40
N ARG A 315 -5.14 9.88 8.30
CA ARG A 315 -3.80 10.28 8.74
C ARG A 315 -3.66 10.24 10.27
N GLN A 316 -4.72 10.57 11.01
CA GLN A 316 -4.76 10.46 12.48
C GLN A 316 -4.65 8.99 12.90
N ASP A 317 -5.45 8.10 12.32
CA ASP A 317 -5.41 6.66 12.59
C ASP A 317 -3.99 6.06 12.37
N VAL A 318 -3.28 6.48 11.32
CA VAL A 318 -1.88 6.06 11.02
C VAL A 318 -0.87 6.61 12.04
N LEU A 319 -1.05 7.84 12.54
CA LEU A 319 -0.16 8.44 13.54
C LEU A 319 -0.37 7.84 14.94
N GLU A 320 -1.62 7.52 15.28
CA GLU A 320 -1.99 6.81 16.50
C GLU A 320 -1.52 5.34 16.49
N GLY A 321 -1.30 4.76 15.31
CA GLY A 321 -0.78 3.40 15.15
C GLY A 321 -1.87 2.32 15.14
N ARG A 322 -3.09 2.66 14.67
CA ARG A 322 -4.22 1.73 14.60
C ARG A 322 -3.99 0.65 13.54
N ASP A 323 -4.44 -0.57 13.84
CA ASP A 323 -4.57 -1.69 12.88
C ASP A 323 -5.72 -1.46 11.87
N SER A 324 -6.60 -0.53 12.20
CA SER A 324 -7.91 -0.28 11.63
C SER A 324 -7.95 1.14 11.05
N VAL A 325 -7.00 1.47 10.16
CA VAL A 325 -6.94 2.79 9.51
C VAL A 325 -8.11 2.92 8.56
N ARG A 326 -9.06 3.80 8.89
CA ARG A 326 -10.29 3.98 8.11
C ARG A 326 -9.99 4.60 6.76
N VAL A 327 -10.43 3.95 5.70
CA VAL A 327 -10.24 4.36 4.30
C VAL A 327 -11.56 4.21 3.54
N ARG A 328 -11.72 4.91 2.41
CA ARG A 328 -12.88 4.69 1.52
C ARG A 328 -12.61 3.56 0.52
N SER A 329 -11.34 3.31 0.20
CA SER A 329 -10.87 2.17 -0.61
C SER A 329 -9.38 1.88 -0.35
N CYS A 330 -8.95 0.65 -0.64
CA CYS A 330 -7.54 0.23 -0.62
C CYS A 330 -7.37 -1.07 -1.40
N TRP A 331 -6.14 -1.41 -1.81
CA TRP A 331 -5.82 -2.75 -2.31
C TRP A 331 -4.59 -3.33 -1.61
N GLY A 332 -3.49 -2.59 -1.59
CA GLY A 332 -2.32 -2.90 -0.75
C GLY A 332 -1.67 -4.27 -0.99
N GLY A 333 -1.76 -4.82 -2.20
CA GLY A 333 -1.18 -6.11 -2.61
C GLY A 333 -1.88 -7.37 -2.07
N MET A 334 -2.55 -7.28 -0.92
CA MET A 334 -3.32 -8.35 -0.29
C MET A 334 -4.52 -7.74 0.44
N VAL A 335 -5.73 -8.19 0.10
CA VAL A 335 -6.99 -7.68 0.69
C VAL A 335 -7.92 -8.82 1.06
N ALA A 336 -8.45 -8.77 2.29
CA ALA A 336 -9.49 -9.65 2.77
C ALA A 336 -10.85 -8.94 2.74
N PHE A 337 -11.83 -9.50 2.04
CA PHE A 337 -13.22 -9.04 2.01
C PHE A 337 -14.14 -9.92 2.85
N ASP A 338 -15.26 -9.35 3.30
CA ASP A 338 -16.45 -10.12 3.68
C ASP A 338 -17.03 -10.78 2.41
N ALA A 339 -17.08 -12.11 2.37
CA ALA A 339 -17.47 -12.83 1.17
C ALA A 339 -18.95 -12.68 0.81
N ARG A 340 -19.81 -12.16 1.71
CA ARG A 340 -21.25 -11.99 1.45
C ARG A 340 -21.54 -11.04 0.29
N TYR A 341 -20.64 -10.10 0.01
CA TYR A 341 -20.76 -9.20 -1.14
C TYR A 341 -20.45 -9.86 -2.50
N PHE A 342 -19.82 -11.04 -2.50
CA PHE A 342 -19.36 -11.73 -3.70
C PHE A 342 -20.15 -13.03 -3.97
N GLN A 343 -21.30 -13.23 -3.31
CA GLN A 343 -22.08 -14.47 -3.37
C GLN A 343 -23.58 -14.16 -3.37
N GLY A 344 -24.37 -14.94 -4.12
CA GLY A 344 -25.84 -14.81 -4.17
C GLY A 344 -26.34 -14.33 -5.53
N ARG A 345 -27.51 -13.69 -5.56
CA ARG A 345 -28.12 -13.16 -6.80
C ARG A 345 -27.61 -11.78 -7.19
N ASP A 346 -27.26 -10.99 -6.19
CA ASP A 346 -26.86 -9.60 -6.29
C ASP A 346 -25.37 -9.48 -5.92
N SER A 347 -24.55 -10.44 -6.35
CA SER A 347 -23.11 -10.48 -6.11
C SER A 347 -22.39 -9.38 -6.90
N ILE A 348 -21.34 -8.84 -6.30
CA ILE A 348 -20.58 -7.72 -6.86
C ILE A 348 -19.36 -8.26 -7.61
N GLU A 349 -19.17 -7.76 -8.83
CA GLU A 349 -18.06 -8.06 -9.71
C GLU A 349 -17.16 -6.83 -9.88
N PHE A 350 -15.90 -7.03 -10.28
CA PHE A 350 -15.03 -5.93 -10.70
C PHE A 350 -15.54 -5.34 -12.01
N ARG A 351 -15.41 -4.01 -12.15
CA ARG A 351 -15.82 -3.25 -13.34
C ARG A 351 -15.01 -1.97 -13.49
N ALA A 352 -15.11 -1.34 -14.65
CA ALA A 352 -14.65 0.02 -14.89
C ALA A 352 -15.72 1.09 -14.57
N ASP A 353 -15.35 2.37 -14.71
CA ASP A 353 -16.32 3.47 -14.90
C ASP A 353 -16.89 3.41 -16.32
N SER A 354 -18.11 3.93 -16.54
CA SER A 354 -18.72 4.01 -17.87
C SER A 354 -18.20 5.20 -18.70
N GLU A 355 -17.62 6.22 -18.05
CA GLU A 355 -17.02 7.37 -18.73
C GLU A 355 -15.67 6.99 -19.36
N MET A 356 -15.49 7.32 -20.65
CA MET A 356 -14.29 6.95 -21.41
C MET A 356 -12.99 7.56 -20.88
N PHE A 357 -13.02 8.82 -20.43
CA PHE A 357 -11.85 9.55 -19.91
C PHE A 357 -11.89 9.73 -18.39
N TRP A 358 -12.47 8.74 -17.68
CA TRP A 358 -12.36 8.59 -16.24
C TRP A 358 -11.64 7.29 -15.88
N ASP A 359 -10.31 7.35 -15.98
CA ASP A 359 -9.43 6.30 -15.51
C ASP A 359 -9.58 6.17 -13.97
N ALA A 360 -10.24 5.10 -13.54
CA ALA A 360 -10.55 4.78 -12.16
C ALA A 360 -10.31 3.29 -11.89
N SER A 361 -9.48 2.96 -10.89
CA SER A 361 -9.15 1.56 -10.60
C SER A 361 -10.37 0.74 -10.18
N GLU A 362 -10.51 -0.42 -10.81
CA GLU A 362 -11.38 -1.54 -10.45
C GLU A 362 -11.25 -1.91 -8.96
N CYS A 363 -10.02 -1.89 -8.42
CA CYS A 363 -9.73 -2.15 -7.00
C CYS A 363 -10.22 -1.04 -6.07
N CYS A 364 -10.52 0.16 -6.56
CA CYS A 364 -11.25 1.17 -5.81
C CYS A 364 -12.76 1.06 -6.02
N ILE A 365 -13.19 0.82 -7.27
CA ILE A 365 -14.60 0.72 -7.64
C ILE A 365 -15.30 -0.38 -6.85
N ILE A 366 -14.65 -1.54 -6.63
CA ILE A 366 -15.22 -2.62 -5.82
C ILE A 366 -15.56 -2.18 -4.39
N HIS A 367 -14.82 -1.26 -3.79
CA HIS A 367 -15.15 -0.68 -2.47
C HIS A 367 -16.32 0.29 -2.56
N ALA A 368 -16.47 1.04 -3.66
CA ALA A 368 -17.64 1.90 -3.88
C ALA A 368 -18.92 1.07 -4.04
N ASP A 369 -18.84 -0.08 -4.72
CA ASP A 369 -19.97 -0.98 -4.91
C ASP A 369 -20.32 -1.73 -3.61
N ILE A 370 -19.34 -2.25 -2.88
CA ILE A 370 -19.52 -2.77 -1.50
C ILE A 370 -20.05 -1.69 -0.54
N GLN A 371 -19.71 -0.41 -0.77
CA GLN A 371 -20.27 0.70 -0.01
C GLN A 371 -21.76 0.90 -0.31
N SER A 372 -22.16 0.86 -1.59
CA SER A 372 -23.53 1.03 -2.07
C SER A 372 -24.45 -0.15 -1.76
N ALA A 373 -23.97 -1.40 -1.88
CA ALA A 373 -24.78 -2.61 -1.71
C ALA A 373 -25.05 -2.98 -0.24
N ALA A 374 -24.30 -2.42 0.71
CA ALA A 374 -24.49 -2.75 2.12
C ALA A 374 -25.82 -2.22 2.66
N PRO A 375 -26.61 -3.07 3.37
CA PRO A 375 -27.88 -2.64 3.96
C PRO A 375 -27.63 -1.54 5.00
N VAL A 376 -28.59 -0.63 5.22
CA VAL A 376 -28.43 0.49 6.16
C VAL A 376 -28.88 0.09 7.58
N THR A 377 -28.07 -0.72 8.27
CA THR A 377 -28.27 -1.11 9.68
C THR A 377 -27.22 -0.47 10.58
N GLU A 378 -27.44 -0.39 11.89
CA GLU A 378 -26.41 0.12 12.81
C GLU A 378 -25.16 -0.77 12.86
N GLU A 379 -25.32 -2.08 12.64
CA GLU A 379 -24.19 -3.02 12.55
C GLU A 379 -23.34 -2.74 11.30
N SER A 380 -23.96 -2.63 10.11
CA SER A 380 -23.23 -2.38 8.86
C SER A 380 -22.62 -0.97 8.78
N ARG A 381 -23.17 0.02 9.49
CA ARG A 381 -22.57 1.37 9.64
C ARG A 381 -21.23 1.34 10.35
N ASN A 382 -21.00 0.37 11.25
CA ASN A 382 -19.72 0.19 11.93
C ASN A 382 -18.72 -0.66 11.13
N LEU A 383 -19.18 -1.39 10.10
CA LEU A 383 -18.31 -2.12 9.17
C LEU A 383 -17.80 -1.18 8.08
N GLY A 384 -16.50 -0.86 8.10
CA GLY A 384 -15.83 -0.03 7.10
C GLY A 384 -14.91 -0.81 6.16
N SER A 385 -14.17 -0.06 5.33
CA SER A 385 -12.92 -0.52 4.72
C SER A 385 -11.74 -0.03 5.56
N TYR A 386 -10.77 -0.92 5.81
CA TYR A 386 -9.62 -0.63 6.66
C TYR A 386 -8.31 -0.99 5.97
N MET A 387 -7.32 -0.12 6.09
CA MET A 387 -5.93 -0.43 5.79
C MET A 387 -5.22 -0.83 7.08
N ASN A 388 -4.37 -1.86 7.07
CA ASN A 388 -3.73 -2.40 8.26
C ASN A 388 -2.19 -2.32 8.20
N PRO A 389 -1.56 -1.25 8.70
CA PRO A 389 -0.12 -1.05 8.53
C PRO A 389 0.78 -1.90 9.44
N PHE A 390 0.23 -2.82 10.24
CA PHE A 390 1.00 -3.92 10.83
C PHE A 390 1.38 -4.95 9.76
N ILE A 391 0.43 -5.26 8.88
CA ILE A 391 0.53 -6.23 7.79
C ILE A 391 1.22 -5.55 6.60
N ARG A 392 2.43 -5.97 6.23
CA ARG A 392 3.17 -5.31 5.13
C ARG A 392 3.77 -6.29 4.15
N VAL A 393 3.52 -6.03 2.87
CA VAL A 393 3.93 -6.87 1.74
C VAL A 393 4.84 -6.07 0.79
N ALA A 394 5.62 -6.72 -0.05
CA ALA A 394 6.41 -6.03 -1.07
C ALA A 394 6.56 -6.85 -2.35
N TYR A 395 6.77 -6.16 -3.45
CA TYR A 395 6.96 -6.76 -4.77
C TYR A 395 8.33 -7.43 -4.94
N ASP A 396 9.31 -7.12 -4.08
CA ASP A 396 10.62 -7.76 -4.12
C ASP A 396 11.12 -8.23 -2.73
N GLY A 397 11.95 -9.27 -2.75
CA GLY A 397 12.41 -9.95 -1.53
C GLY A 397 13.44 -9.16 -0.71
N ARG A 398 14.16 -8.20 -1.31
CA ARG A 398 15.06 -7.27 -0.63
C ARG A 398 14.21 -6.25 0.11
N SER A 399 13.25 -5.59 -0.53
CA SER A 399 12.37 -4.62 0.13
C SER A 399 11.57 -5.25 1.27
N HIS A 400 10.94 -6.41 1.06
CA HIS A 400 10.22 -7.14 2.11
C HIS A 400 11.09 -7.32 3.37
N SER A 401 12.35 -7.75 3.20
CA SER A 401 13.28 -7.98 4.32
C SER A 401 13.64 -6.70 5.11
N TRP A 402 13.53 -5.52 4.50
CA TRP A 402 13.83 -4.24 5.15
C TRP A 402 12.60 -3.58 5.81
N LEU A 403 11.36 -4.01 5.52
CA LEU A 403 10.12 -3.42 6.07
C LEU A 403 10.00 -3.46 7.60
N TRP A 404 10.69 -4.39 8.27
CA TRP A 404 10.77 -4.42 9.73
C TRP A 404 11.70 -3.33 10.29
N LEU A 405 12.76 -2.99 9.56
CA LEU A 405 13.74 -2.00 9.99
C LEU A 405 13.29 -0.58 9.66
N THR A 406 12.73 -0.33 8.47
CA THR A 406 12.29 1.02 8.07
C THR A 406 11.11 1.52 8.91
N ARG A 407 10.16 0.65 9.26
CA ARG A 407 9.01 1.00 10.12
C ARG A 407 9.40 1.51 11.52
N ARG A 408 10.62 1.19 12.00
CA ARG A 408 11.13 1.75 13.27
C ARG A 408 11.34 3.27 13.22
N PHE A 409 11.66 3.83 12.06
CA PHE A 409 12.06 5.24 11.93
C PHE A 409 11.02 6.12 11.23
N GLU A 410 10.07 5.51 10.51
CA GLU A 410 9.13 6.20 9.61
C GLU A 410 8.31 7.33 10.25
N LYS A 411 8.05 7.29 11.57
CA LYS A 411 7.36 8.36 12.29
C LYS A 411 8.05 9.72 12.19
N LEU A 412 9.36 9.75 11.98
CA LEU A 412 10.13 10.98 11.72
C LEU A 412 9.79 11.63 10.37
N TYR A 413 9.24 10.86 9.43
CA TYR A 413 8.85 11.37 8.11
C TYR A 413 7.56 12.20 8.17
N SER A 414 6.77 12.10 9.25
CA SER A 414 5.46 12.76 9.39
C SER A 414 5.48 14.29 9.27
N LEU A 415 6.56 14.94 9.69
CA LEU A 415 6.78 16.39 9.54
C LEU A 415 7.21 16.79 8.11
N PRO A 416 8.30 16.24 7.53
CA PRO A 416 8.67 16.55 6.15
C PRO A 416 7.62 16.10 5.13
N HIS A 417 6.89 14.99 5.37
CA HIS A 417 5.72 14.58 4.56
C HIS A 417 4.69 15.70 4.47
N ASN A 418 4.33 16.30 5.61
CA ASN A 418 3.36 17.39 5.66
C ASN A 418 3.84 18.63 4.89
N ILE A 419 5.09 19.04 5.12
CA ILE A 419 5.70 20.20 4.46
C ILE A 419 5.77 19.98 2.96
N LEU A 420 6.26 18.82 2.51
CA LEU A 420 6.43 18.51 1.09
C LEU A 420 5.09 18.30 0.37
N ASN A 421 4.06 17.73 1.03
CA ASN A 421 2.72 17.66 0.46
C ASN A 421 2.15 19.06 0.14
N HIS A 422 2.27 20.01 1.08
CA HIS A 422 1.82 21.39 0.84
C HIS A 422 2.63 22.09 -0.26
N LEU A 423 3.95 21.84 -0.36
CA LEU A 423 4.80 22.42 -1.40
C LEU A 423 4.53 21.84 -2.81
N VAL A 424 4.14 20.56 -2.91
CA VAL A 424 3.88 19.87 -4.19
C VAL A 424 2.40 19.94 -4.60
N GLY A 425 1.50 20.38 -3.71
CA GLY A 425 0.06 20.47 -3.99
C GLY A 425 -0.67 19.13 -3.87
N PHE A 426 -0.33 18.34 -2.84
CA PHE A 426 -1.08 17.14 -2.46
C PHE A 426 -2.13 17.44 -1.37
N PRO A 427 -3.31 16.79 -1.39
CA PRO A 427 -3.72 15.78 -2.37
C PRO A 427 -4.11 16.42 -3.69
N ARG A 428 -3.96 15.69 -4.80
CA ARG A 428 -4.39 16.19 -6.12
C ARG A 428 -5.91 16.42 -6.12
N TYR A 429 -6.35 17.50 -6.75
CA TYR A 429 -7.78 17.81 -6.86
C TYR A 429 -8.48 16.76 -7.73
N ASN A 430 -9.57 16.20 -7.22
CA ASN A 430 -10.49 15.34 -7.95
C ASN A 430 -11.88 16.03 -7.94
N PRO A 431 -12.42 16.44 -9.10
CA PRO A 431 -13.73 17.09 -9.18
C PRO A 431 -14.90 16.14 -8.87
N ARG A 432 -14.79 14.85 -9.21
CA ARG A 432 -15.83 13.84 -8.99
C ARG A 432 -15.85 13.26 -7.56
N ARG A 433 -14.90 13.65 -6.67
CA ARG A 433 -14.77 13.10 -5.29
C ARG A 433 -16.03 13.22 -4.43
N THR A 434 -16.70 14.37 -4.52
CA THR A 434 -17.87 14.73 -3.70
C THR A 434 -19.20 14.49 -4.40
N GLU A 435 -19.20 13.79 -5.54
CA GLU A 435 -20.43 13.39 -6.21
C GLU A 435 -21.21 12.39 -5.36
N THR A 436 -22.52 12.61 -5.25
CA THR A 436 -23.43 11.64 -4.64
C THR A 436 -24.08 10.78 -5.72
N PHE A 437 -24.19 9.47 -5.49
CA PHE A 437 -24.83 8.55 -6.42
C PHE A 437 -26.26 9.02 -6.78
N GLY A 438 -26.60 9.01 -8.07
CA GLY A 438 -27.90 9.50 -8.57
C GLY A 438 -28.01 11.02 -8.75
N GLN A 439 -26.91 11.77 -8.57
CA GLN A 439 -26.91 13.22 -8.78
C GLN A 439 -26.80 13.57 -10.27
N MET A 440 -27.79 14.31 -10.79
CA MET A 440 -27.69 14.88 -12.14
C MET A 440 -26.71 16.05 -12.17
N LEU A 441 -25.76 16.01 -13.11
CA LEU A 441 -24.68 16.99 -13.26
C LEU A 441 -24.41 17.28 -14.73
N MET A 442 -24.34 18.56 -15.10
CA MET A 442 -23.75 18.97 -16.37
C MET A 442 -22.23 18.74 -16.30
N SER A 443 -21.67 17.95 -17.23
CA SER A 443 -20.24 17.65 -17.28
C SER A 443 -19.71 17.69 -18.72
N PRO A 444 -18.48 18.18 -18.95
CA PRO A 444 -17.80 17.96 -20.22
C PRO A 444 -17.44 16.47 -20.33
N LEU A 445 -18.03 15.81 -21.33
CA LEU A 445 -17.82 14.41 -21.66
C LEU A 445 -17.35 14.27 -23.11
N TRP A 446 -16.56 13.24 -23.39
CA TRP A 446 -16.23 12.84 -24.76
C TRP A 446 -17.42 12.13 -25.40
N VAL A 447 -17.83 12.60 -26.57
CA VAL A 447 -18.80 11.94 -27.44
C VAL A 447 -18.06 11.47 -28.69
N PRO A 448 -17.94 10.15 -28.93
CA PRO A 448 -17.37 9.62 -30.17
C PRO A 448 -18.12 10.11 -31.41
N GLY A 449 -17.43 10.16 -32.55
CA GLY A 449 -18.03 10.52 -33.83
C GLY A 449 -18.94 9.42 -34.39
N ASP A 450 -19.98 9.83 -35.14
CA ASP A 450 -21.05 8.94 -35.61
C ASP A 450 -20.73 8.24 -36.97
N GLY A 451 -19.52 8.39 -37.52
CA GLY A 451 -19.15 7.78 -38.80
C GLY A 451 -17.67 7.88 -39.18
N GLU A 452 -17.29 7.31 -40.34
CA GLU A 452 -15.92 7.38 -40.86
C GLU A 452 -15.47 8.84 -41.07
N GLY A 453 -14.37 9.23 -40.42
CA GLY A 453 -13.79 10.57 -40.50
C GLY A 453 -14.34 11.59 -39.51
N ASP A 454 -15.40 11.27 -38.76
CA ASP A 454 -15.82 12.07 -37.61
C ASP A 454 -14.90 11.76 -36.41
N GLN A 455 -14.21 12.78 -35.91
CA GLN A 455 -13.18 12.61 -34.87
C GLN A 455 -13.77 12.54 -33.46
N GLY A 456 -15.07 12.83 -33.28
CA GLY A 456 -15.71 13.02 -31.98
C GLY A 456 -15.37 14.38 -31.34
N GLU A 457 -16.16 14.78 -30.35
CA GLU A 457 -15.97 16.07 -29.67
C GLU A 457 -16.33 16.05 -28.18
N VAL A 458 -15.87 17.08 -27.46
CA VAL A 458 -16.20 17.29 -26.05
C VAL A 458 -17.49 18.09 -25.95
N ARG A 459 -18.59 17.45 -25.54
CA ARG A 459 -19.88 18.11 -25.28
C ARG A 459 -20.10 18.24 -23.78
N THR A 460 -20.63 19.37 -23.33
CA THR A 460 -21.16 19.48 -21.96
C THR A 460 -22.58 18.94 -21.96
N ILE A 461 -22.77 17.74 -21.41
CA ILE A 461 -24.08 17.07 -21.35
C ILE A 461 -24.47 16.78 -19.90
N GLU A 462 -25.76 16.60 -19.67
CA GLU A 462 -26.27 16.13 -18.39
C GLU A 462 -25.96 14.64 -18.23
N ARG A 463 -25.39 14.24 -17.08
CA ARG A 463 -25.20 12.84 -16.69
C ARG A 463 -25.66 12.59 -15.27
N GLU A 464 -26.01 11.36 -14.98
CA GLU A 464 -26.15 10.86 -13.61
C GLU A 464 -24.77 10.52 -13.03
N ALA A 465 -24.54 10.80 -11.75
CA ALA A 465 -23.27 10.52 -11.09
C ALA A 465 -23.20 9.09 -10.53
N GLY A 466 -22.16 8.35 -10.91
CA GLY A 466 -21.80 7.05 -10.33
C GLY A 466 -21.24 7.15 -8.90
N ASN A 467 -21.34 6.07 -8.14
CA ASN A 467 -20.85 5.95 -6.75
C ASN A 467 -19.32 6.07 -6.61
N ASN A 468 -18.60 5.88 -7.70
CA ASN A 468 -17.15 5.70 -7.82
C ASN A 468 -16.38 6.99 -8.20
N GLY A 469 -17.01 8.16 -8.18
CA GLY A 469 -16.37 9.44 -8.55
C GLY A 469 -15.10 9.80 -7.75
N PHE A 470 -14.91 9.24 -6.56
CA PHE A 470 -13.68 9.41 -5.77
C PHE A 470 -12.51 8.51 -6.21
N CYS A 471 -12.76 7.48 -7.02
CA CYS A 471 -11.75 6.49 -7.41
C CYS A 471 -10.79 6.97 -8.50
N GLY A 472 -11.26 7.80 -9.44
CA GLY A 472 -10.53 8.07 -10.67
C GLY A 472 -9.80 9.41 -10.77
N ARG A 473 -9.28 9.62 -11.98
CA ARG A 473 -8.64 10.83 -12.50
C ARG A 473 -9.05 11.04 -13.95
N ARG A 474 -8.85 12.25 -14.49
CA ARG A 474 -8.90 12.48 -15.93
C ARG A 474 -7.74 11.74 -16.60
N GLY A 475 -8.05 10.84 -17.53
CA GLY A 475 -7.09 9.96 -18.18
C GLY A 475 -7.79 8.81 -18.89
N LEU A 476 -7.04 8.10 -19.75
CA LEU A 476 -7.42 6.84 -20.37
C LEU A 476 -6.14 6.07 -20.71
N GLU A 477 -6.07 4.81 -20.32
CA GLU A 477 -5.03 3.86 -20.74
C GLU A 477 -5.72 2.68 -21.44
N VAL A 478 -5.13 2.17 -22.52
CA VAL A 478 -5.68 1.06 -23.33
C VAL A 478 -4.70 -0.10 -23.41
N LEU A 479 -5.22 -1.30 -23.63
CA LEU A 479 -4.44 -2.53 -23.81
C LEU A 479 -3.63 -2.48 -25.12
N VAL A 480 -2.35 -2.81 -25.05
CA VAL A 480 -1.51 -3.14 -26.21
C VAL A 480 -1.79 -4.61 -26.54
N GLU A 481 -2.61 -4.86 -27.56
CA GLU A 481 -3.06 -6.22 -27.90
C GLU A 481 -1.91 -7.06 -28.47
N ASP A 482 -1.10 -6.51 -29.39
CA ASP A 482 0.12 -7.12 -29.94
C ASP A 482 1.38 -6.59 -29.21
N ARG A 483 1.60 -7.02 -27.96
CA ARG A 483 2.72 -6.58 -27.11
C ARG A 483 4.07 -7.12 -27.60
N LEU A 484 5.04 -6.22 -27.88
CA LEU A 484 6.44 -6.60 -28.12
C LEU A 484 7.16 -6.97 -26.82
N PRO A 485 8.26 -7.76 -26.87
CA PRO A 485 9.16 -7.92 -25.74
C PRO A 485 9.58 -6.56 -25.16
N ASP A 486 9.67 -6.49 -23.82
CA ASP A 486 10.05 -5.32 -23.04
C ASP A 486 9.15 -4.07 -23.17
N GLN A 487 8.06 -4.12 -23.94
CA GLN A 487 7.04 -3.06 -24.02
C GLN A 487 6.11 -3.09 -22.79
N ASP A 488 5.53 -1.95 -22.39
CA ASP A 488 4.38 -1.95 -21.44
C ASP A 488 3.17 -2.66 -22.09
N GLY A 489 2.37 -3.35 -21.29
CA GLY A 489 1.10 -3.95 -21.73
C GLY A 489 -0.02 -2.92 -21.91
N PHE A 490 0.15 -1.68 -21.44
CA PHE A 490 -0.81 -0.59 -21.59
C PHE A 490 -0.16 0.67 -22.17
N GLU A 491 -0.93 1.47 -22.90
CA GLU A 491 -0.49 2.79 -23.40
C GLU A 491 -1.49 3.92 -23.06
N PRO A 492 -1.02 5.13 -22.72
CA PRO A 492 -1.87 6.26 -22.36
C PRO A 492 -2.42 6.98 -23.59
N ILE A 493 -3.75 7.09 -23.68
CA ILE A 493 -4.42 7.89 -24.71
C ILE A 493 -4.49 9.35 -24.26
N ARG A 494 -4.06 10.27 -25.14
CA ARG A 494 -4.08 11.70 -24.88
C ARG A 494 -5.51 12.20 -24.63
N VAL A 495 -5.74 12.76 -23.44
CA VAL A 495 -7.03 13.37 -23.06
C VAL A 495 -7.37 14.54 -24.01
N PRO A 496 -8.56 14.55 -24.62
CA PRO A 496 -9.06 15.66 -25.44
C PRO A 496 -9.06 17.03 -24.73
N THR A 497 -8.69 18.07 -25.49
CA THR A 497 -8.75 19.47 -25.04
C THR A 497 -10.19 19.84 -24.65
N GLY A 498 -10.40 20.24 -23.40
CA GLY A 498 -11.73 20.57 -22.85
C GLY A 498 -12.25 19.60 -21.78
N LEU A 499 -11.55 18.49 -21.52
CA LEU A 499 -11.86 17.57 -20.40
C LEU A 499 -10.96 17.76 -19.16
N LEU A 500 -9.91 18.56 -19.28
CA LEU A 500 -8.84 18.80 -18.28
C LEU A 500 -9.19 19.94 -17.32
#